data_AF-A0A1W9YWA4-F1
#
_entry.id   AF-A0A1W9YWA4-F1
#
_cell.length_a   1.000
_cell.length_b   1.000
_cell.length_c   1.000
_cell.angle_alpha   90.00
_cell.angle_beta   90.00
_cell.angle_gamma   90.00
#
_symmetry.space_group_name_H-M   'P 1'
#
loop_
_entity.id
_entity.type
_entity.pdbx_description
1 polymer ?
#
loop_
_entity_poly.entity_id
_entity_poly.type
_entity_poly.pdbx_seq_one_letter_code
_entity_poly.pdbx_strand_id
1 'polypeptide(L)'
;DGVSWRILLEDLNIAWAQHHNGQPITLPAGGTSFARWSTLLAEHARHPHVLAHADTWQQLTAAPTSLPAVHPQLDTYASAEHLTVQLDSEHTRMLLAEVPTAFHAGIQDILLIGFALALA
;
A
#
# COMPACT_ATOMS: atom_id res chain seq x y z
N ASP A 1 6.83 2.82 -5.53
CA ASP A 1 5.50 2.41 -5.02
C ASP A 1 4.42 3.37 -5.53
N GLY A 2 3.17 3.22 -5.10
CA GLY A 2 2.08 4.11 -5.52
C GLY A 2 2.28 5.57 -5.09
N VAL A 3 2.97 5.83 -3.98
CA VAL A 3 3.30 7.18 -3.52
C VAL A 3 4.33 7.83 -4.46
N SER A 4 5.34 7.06 -4.86
CA SER A 4 6.39 7.49 -5.80
C SER A 4 5.80 7.90 -7.15
N TRP A 5 4.80 7.17 -7.65
CA TRP A 5 4.14 7.51 -8.92
C TRP A 5 3.46 8.88 -8.89
N ARG A 6 2.84 9.25 -7.77
CA ARG A 6 2.22 10.57 -7.61
C ARG A 6 3.27 11.69 -7.69
N ILE A 7 4.41 11.51 -7.03
CA ILE A 7 5.53 12.46 -7.05
C ILE A 7 6.09 12.58 -8.47
N LEU A 8 6.34 11.45 -9.15
CA LEU A 8 6.86 11.45 -10.51
C LEU A 8 5.92 12.14 -11.51
N LEU A 9 4.61 11.91 -11.39
CA LEU A 9 3.63 12.58 -12.24
C LEU A 9 3.57 14.09 -11.97
N GLU A 10 3.65 14.50 -10.71
CA GLU A 10 3.69 15.91 -10.32
C GLU A 10 4.95 16.60 -10.86
N ASP A 11 6.13 16.02 -10.62
CA ASP A 11 7.41 16.56 -11.10
C ASP A 11 7.47 16.62 -12.63
N LEU A 12 6.95 15.60 -13.31
CA LEU A 12 6.87 15.58 -14.77
C LEU A 12 6.01 16.74 -15.29
N ASN A 13 4.84 16.97 -14.67
CA ASN A 13 3.96 18.07 -15.05
C ASN A 13 4.62 19.44 -14.81
N ILE A 14 5.32 19.62 -13.68
CA ILE A 14 6.06 20.85 -13.38
C ILE A 14 7.15 21.10 -14.41
N ALA A 15 8.01 20.10 -14.66
CA ALA A 15 9.12 20.21 -15.60
C ALA A 15 8.62 20.47 -17.02
N TRP A 16 7.55 19.78 -17.45
CA TRP A 16 6.94 19.98 -18.75
C TRP A 16 6.41 21.40 -18.92
N ALA A 17 5.67 21.93 -17.94
CA ALA A 17 5.15 23.29 -17.98
C ALA A 17 6.26 24.34 -18.02
N GLN A 18 7.32 24.17 -17.24
CA GLN A 18 8.48 25.08 -17.25
C GLN A 18 9.19 25.05 -18.61
N HIS A 19 9.50 23.87 -19.12
CA HIS A 19 10.14 23.70 -20.42
C HIS A 19 9.30 24.30 -21.56
N HIS A 20 7.99 24.04 -21.58
CA HIS A 20 7.08 24.56 -22.61
C HIS A 20 7.03 26.09 -22.62
N ASN A 21 7.22 26.74 -21.47
CA ASN A 21 7.25 28.20 -21.33
C ASN A 21 8.66 28.80 -21.46
N GLY A 22 9.67 28.02 -21.89
CA GLY A 22 11.05 28.47 -22.02
C GLY A 22 11.72 28.83 -20.69
N GLN A 23 11.17 28.35 -19.56
CA GLN A 23 11.72 28.56 -18.23
C GLN A 23 12.74 27.45 -17.90
N PRO A 24 13.78 27.74 -17.09
CA PRO A 24 14.67 26.71 -16.58
C PRO A 24 13.88 25.76 -15.66
N ILE A 25 14.17 24.46 -15.79
CA ILE A 25 13.50 23.43 -14.98
C ILE A 25 13.99 23.52 -13.53
N THR A 26 13.08 23.72 -12.59
CA THR A 26 13.32 23.74 -11.16
C THR A 26 12.25 22.91 -10.46
N LEU A 27 12.65 21.79 -9.85
CA LEU A 27 11.78 20.88 -9.13
C LEU A 27 11.83 21.12 -7.61
N PRO A 28 10.79 20.71 -6.86
CA PRO A 28 10.83 20.72 -5.40
C PRO A 28 12.04 19.94 -4.86
N ALA A 29 12.60 20.40 -3.75
CA ALA A 29 13.70 19.69 -3.11
C ALA A 29 13.23 18.32 -2.59
N GLY A 30 14.01 17.29 -2.89
CA GLY A 30 13.75 15.95 -2.37
C GLY A 30 13.89 15.89 -0.85
N GLY A 31 13.15 14.96 -0.24
CA GLY A 31 13.25 14.66 1.19
C GLY A 31 14.47 13.79 1.52
N THR A 32 14.28 12.82 2.42
CA THR A 32 15.33 11.85 2.76
C THR A 32 15.60 10.92 1.58
N SER A 33 16.85 10.81 1.14
CA SER A 33 17.21 9.88 0.06
C SER A 33 16.92 8.43 0.47
N PHE A 34 16.57 7.59 -0.50
CA PHE A 34 16.30 6.17 -0.23
C PHE A 34 17.47 5.47 0.45
N ALA A 35 18.71 5.79 0.05
CA ALA A 35 19.93 5.25 0.67
C ALA A 35 20.07 5.65 2.15
N ARG A 36 19.74 6.90 2.50
CA ARG A 36 19.73 7.33 3.91
C ARG A 36 18.62 6.66 4.69
N TRP A 37 17.42 6.60 4.11
CA TRP A 37 16.27 5.93 4.72
C TRP A 37 16.55 4.44 4.98
N SER A 38 17.16 3.73 4.03
CA SER A 38 17.45 2.30 4.19
C SER A 38 18.47 2.03 5.30
N THR A 39 19.48 2.91 5.44
CA THR A 39 20.45 2.82 6.55
C THR A 39 19.75 3.03 7.90
N LEU A 40 18.93 4.08 8.00
CA LEU A 40 18.17 4.36 9.23
C LEU A 40 17.18 3.24 9.56
N LEU A 41 16.56 2.63 8.56
CA LEU A 41 15.65 1.50 8.75
C LEU A 41 16.40 0.27 9.30
N ALA A 42 17.59 -0.03 8.79
CA ALA A 42 18.41 -1.14 9.26
C ALA A 42 18.87 -0.94 10.72
N GLU A 43 19.17 0.30 11.11
CA GLU A 43 19.45 0.66 12.51
C GLU A 43 18.19 0.50 13.38
N HIS A 44 17.05 1.06 12.92
CA HIS A 44 15.79 1.03 13.64
C HIS A 44 15.24 -0.39 13.85
N ALA A 45 15.47 -1.30 12.90
CA ALA A 45 15.06 -2.70 12.99
C ALA A 45 15.64 -3.43 14.22
N ARG A 46 16.75 -2.92 14.79
CA ARG A 46 17.40 -3.47 15.99
C ARG A 46 16.94 -2.80 17.29
N HIS A 47 16.06 -1.81 17.21
CA HIS A 47 15.58 -1.07 18.37
C HIS A 47 14.74 -1.99 19.28
N PRO A 48 14.89 -1.93 20.62
CA PRO A 48 14.18 -2.83 21.54
C PRO A 48 12.65 -2.85 21.36
N HIS A 49 12.05 -1.69 21.08
CA HIS A 49 10.60 -1.60 20.78
C HIS A 49 10.20 -2.41 19.54
N VAL A 50 11.03 -2.43 18.48
CA VAL A 50 10.75 -3.23 17.27
C VAL A 50 10.89 -4.72 17.59
N LEU A 51 11.96 -5.09 18.30
CA LEU A 51 12.21 -6.48 18.69
C LEU A 51 11.11 -7.03 19.63
N ALA A 52 10.51 -6.18 20.47
CA ALA A 52 9.42 -6.57 21.36
C ALA A 52 8.18 -7.08 20.61
N HIS A 53 8.01 -6.76 19.32
CA HIS A 53 6.92 -7.30 18.51
C HIS A 53 7.16 -8.74 18.03
N ALA A 54 8.37 -9.31 18.18
CA ALA A 54 8.72 -10.62 17.63
C ALA A 54 7.80 -11.74 18.14
N ASP A 55 7.50 -11.76 19.44
CA ASP A 55 6.61 -12.78 20.02
C ASP A 55 5.17 -12.67 19.48
N THR A 56 4.68 -11.44 19.26
CA THR A 56 3.38 -11.22 18.63
C THR A 56 3.35 -11.78 17.21
N TRP A 57 4.39 -11.50 16.42
CA TRP A 57 4.49 -12.03 15.05
C TRP A 57 4.58 -13.57 15.03
N GLN A 58 5.32 -14.18 15.95
CA GLN A 58 5.39 -15.64 16.08
C GLN A 58 4.02 -16.26 16.33
N GLN A 59 3.24 -15.68 17.25
CA GLN A 59 1.88 -16.14 17.53
C GLN A 59 0.97 -16.02 16.31
N LEU A 60 1.05 -14.91 15.58
CA LEU A 60 0.26 -14.69 14.36
C LEU A 60 0.63 -15.71 13.26
N THR A 61 1.92 -16.01 13.07
CA THR A 61 2.37 -16.98 12.05
C THR A 61 2.02 -18.43 12.38
N ALA A 62 1.68 -18.74 13.63
CA ALA A 62 1.23 -20.06 14.04
C ALA A 62 -0.26 -20.32 13.74
N ALA A 63 -1.01 -19.29 13.32
CA ALA A 63 -2.42 -19.44 12.96
C ALA A 63 -2.58 -20.37 11.74
N PRO A 64 -3.56 -21.29 11.75
CA PRO A 64 -3.79 -22.20 10.64
C PRO A 64 -4.24 -21.44 9.38
N THR A 65 -3.68 -21.80 8.23
CA THR A 65 -4.12 -21.25 6.94
C THR A 65 -5.47 -21.85 6.53
N SER A 66 -6.38 -20.99 6.07
CA SER A 66 -7.65 -21.42 5.46
C SER A 66 -7.56 -21.58 3.94
N LEU A 67 -6.44 -21.15 3.34
CA LEU A 67 -6.23 -21.22 1.90
C LEU A 67 -5.52 -22.53 1.50
N PRO A 68 -5.78 -23.07 0.30
CA PRO A 68 -5.04 -24.20 -0.26
C PRO A 68 -3.53 -23.93 -0.32
N ALA A 69 -2.74 -25.01 -0.33
CA ALA A 69 -1.30 -24.92 -0.52
C ALA A 69 -0.96 -24.40 -1.93
N VAL A 70 0.06 -23.56 -2.01
CA VAL A 70 0.58 -23.02 -3.28
C VAL A 70 1.23 -24.15 -4.10
N HIS A 71 1.01 -24.14 -5.41
CA HIS A 71 1.65 -24.98 -6.41
C HIS A 71 2.73 -24.19 -7.15
N PRO A 72 4.03 -24.25 -6.76
CA PRO A 72 5.05 -23.33 -7.26
C PRO A 72 5.28 -23.33 -8.78
N GLN A 73 4.93 -24.42 -9.46
CA GLN A 73 5.04 -24.54 -10.91
C GLN A 73 3.85 -23.91 -11.66
N LEU A 74 2.70 -23.77 -11.00
CA LEU A 74 1.45 -23.26 -11.58
C LEU A 74 1.09 -21.87 -11.06
N ASP A 75 1.39 -21.55 -9.80
CA ASP A 75 1.04 -20.29 -9.15
C ASP A 75 2.15 -19.25 -9.38
N THR A 76 2.37 -18.94 -10.65
CA THR A 76 3.35 -17.94 -11.08
C THR A 76 2.66 -16.67 -11.55
N TYR A 77 3.37 -15.55 -11.59
CA TYR A 77 2.81 -14.32 -12.16
C TYR A 77 2.39 -14.49 -13.63
N ALA A 78 3.09 -15.33 -14.40
CA ALA A 78 2.79 -15.55 -15.81
C ALA A 78 1.44 -16.25 -16.05
N SER A 79 0.96 -17.02 -15.08
CA SER A 79 -0.29 -17.76 -15.10
C SER A 79 -1.40 -17.08 -14.29
N ALA A 80 -1.12 -15.95 -13.65
CA ALA A 80 -2.10 -15.22 -12.86
C ALA A 80 -3.16 -14.59 -13.76
N GLU A 81 -4.43 -14.81 -13.42
CA GLU A 81 -5.59 -14.16 -14.04
C GLU A 81 -6.22 -13.14 -13.08
N HIS A 82 -7.01 -12.22 -13.64
CA HIS A 82 -7.67 -11.16 -12.87
C HIS A 82 -9.17 -11.19 -13.08
N LEU A 83 -9.92 -11.30 -11.98
CA LEU A 83 -11.34 -11.01 -11.93
C LEU A 83 -11.54 -9.67 -11.23
N THR A 84 -12.21 -8.73 -11.90
CA THR A 84 -12.47 -7.39 -11.36
C THR A 84 -13.96 -7.14 -11.27
N VAL A 85 -14.40 -6.67 -10.10
CA VAL A 85 -15.76 -6.18 -9.87
C VAL A 85 -15.66 -4.71 -9.48
N GLN A 86 -16.56 -3.90 -10.01
CA GLN A 86 -16.61 -2.46 -9.73
C GLN A 86 -17.86 -2.16 -8.92
N LEU A 87 -17.71 -1.31 -7.91
CA LEU A 87 -18.83 -0.72 -7.20
C LEU A 87 -19.29 0.53 -7.94
N ASP A 88 -20.59 0.82 -7.89
CA ASP A 88 -21.09 2.09 -8.39
C ASP A 88 -20.61 3.28 -7.51
N SER A 89 -20.88 4.48 -7.98
CA SER A 89 -20.46 5.71 -7.31
C SER A 89 -21.14 5.91 -5.95
N GLU A 90 -22.38 5.43 -5.79
CA GLU A 90 -23.13 5.56 -4.54
C GLU A 90 -22.48 4.72 -3.44
N HIS A 91 -22.25 3.43 -3.71
CA HIS A 91 -21.57 2.53 -2.79
C HIS A 91 -20.14 2.96 -2.51
N THR A 92 -19.41 3.42 -3.52
CA THR A 92 -18.04 3.93 -3.35
C THR A 92 -18.01 5.16 -2.43
N ARG A 93 -18.96 6.08 -2.58
CA ARG A 93 -19.06 7.27 -1.72
C ARG A 93 -19.36 6.92 -0.27
N MET A 94 -20.27 5.97 -0.03
CA MET A 94 -20.57 5.48 1.32
C MET A 94 -19.32 4.87 1.98
N LEU A 95 -18.55 4.06 1.24
CA LEU A 95 -17.32 3.43 1.72
C LEU A 95 -16.20 4.43 2.02
N LEU A 96 -16.11 5.53 1.27
CA LEU A 96 -15.07 6.55 1.46
C LEU A 96 -15.37 7.56 2.57
N ALA A 97 -16.62 7.66 3.06
CA ALA A 97 -17.01 8.71 3.99
C ALA A 97 -17.88 8.21 5.16
N GLU A 98 -19.11 7.76 4.87
CA GLU A 98 -20.14 7.53 5.88
C GLU A 98 -19.83 6.31 6.76
N VAL A 99 -19.42 5.21 6.14
CA VAL A 99 -19.17 3.94 6.85
C VAL A 99 -17.95 4.01 7.77
N PRO A 100 -16.75 4.48 7.33
CA PRO A 100 -15.60 4.63 8.23
C PRO A 100 -15.91 5.49 9.47
N THR A 101 -16.68 6.56 9.28
CA THR A 101 -17.09 7.48 10.35
C THR A 101 -18.00 6.80 11.37
N ALA A 102 -18.98 6.01 10.91
CA ALA A 102 -19.92 5.30 11.81
C ALA A 102 -19.22 4.29 12.72
N PHE A 103 -18.15 3.64 12.22
CA PHE A 103 -17.43 2.59 12.94
C PHE A 103 -16.11 3.05 13.57
N HIS A 104 -15.77 4.35 13.47
CA HIS A 104 -14.48 4.89 13.91
C HIS A 104 -13.29 4.09 13.36
N ALA A 105 -13.40 3.67 12.09
CA ALA A 105 -12.46 2.79 11.41
C ALA A 105 -11.92 3.46 10.14
N GLY A 106 -10.84 2.92 9.58
CA GLY A 106 -10.37 3.29 8.24
C GLY A 106 -11.11 2.51 7.14
N ILE A 107 -11.02 2.99 5.90
CA ILE A 107 -11.56 2.22 4.75
C ILE A 107 -10.92 0.83 4.64
N GLN A 108 -9.64 0.68 5.00
CA GLN A 108 -8.98 -0.63 4.95
C GLN A 108 -9.64 -1.65 5.88
N ASP A 109 -10.11 -1.23 7.06
CA ASP A 109 -10.76 -2.11 8.02
C ASP A 109 -12.07 -2.66 7.46
N ILE A 110 -12.87 -1.78 6.84
CA ILE A 110 -14.15 -2.16 6.20
C ILE A 110 -13.91 -3.14 5.05
N LEU A 111 -12.90 -2.88 4.21
CA LEU A 111 -12.55 -3.78 3.11
C LEU A 111 -12.03 -5.14 3.61
N LEU A 112 -11.26 -5.17 4.71
CA LEU A 112 -10.80 -6.41 5.32
C LEU A 112 -11.95 -7.22 5.93
N ILE A 113 -12.95 -6.56 6.54
CA ILE A 113 -14.17 -7.23 7.01
C ILE A 113 -14.93 -7.83 5.83
N GLY A 114 -15.13 -7.06 4.75
CA GLY A 114 -15.76 -7.56 3.53
C GLY A 114 -15.02 -8.76 2.92
N PHE A 115 -13.69 -8.71 2.90
CA PHE A 115 -12.86 -9.82 2.45
C PHE A 115 -13.01 -11.06 3.35
N ALA A 116 -13.00 -10.89 4.67
CA ALA A 116 -13.19 -11.99 5.61
C ALA A 116 -14.58 -12.64 5.45
N LEU A 117 -15.63 -11.85 5.23
CA LEU A 117 -16.99 -12.34 4.98
C LEU A 117 -17.12 -13.07 3.64
N ALA A 118 -16.35 -12.69 2.62
CA ALA A 118 -16.35 -13.37 1.33
C ALA A 118 -15.64 -14.73 1.35
N LEU A 119 -14.74 -14.94 2.32
CA LEU A 119 -14.03 -16.21 2.53
C LEU A 119 -14.76 -17.18 3.47
N ALA A 120 -15.69 -16.68 4.30
CA ALA A 120 -16.45 -17.45 5.30
C ALA A 120 -17.51 -18.34 4.65
#